data_AF-A0A849Z9C3-F1
#
_entry.id   AF-A0A849Z9C3-F1
#
_cell.length_a   1.000
_cell.length_b   1.000
_cell.length_c   1.000
_cell.angle_alpha   90.00
_cell.angle_beta   90.00
_cell.angle_gamma   90.00
#
_symmetry.space_group_name_H-M   'P 1'
#
loop_
_entity.id
_entity.type
_entity.pdbx_description
1 polymer ?
#
loop_
_entity_poly.entity_id
_entity_poly.type
_entity_poly.pdbx_seq_one_letter_code
_entity_poly.pdbx_strand_id
1 'polypeptide(L)'
;MAGRAAVRSFLFVVGSLVAHGALVSALQRVSTPAPQTAVARSHFDLFYDAAGRAARPARAQVERERLVHEAREQRARGELRLGAFLLAANAIDAAEENAPFDLPGAERAYTARVAALRDALDRAPPTEAVSVVFADLKYTGIPGGRMGDALLAKAGSCEPTSQVVAAALHDAGLGDKAALRYYGGAIAGITHLAAVVDEKGAERDLMSGEPSRPGGARFPAGDLIEVYARAHDLAPREQKAAAVAASESKPLFDVPVTKTLAAGFPVNADKFDSPLPLFGTRAVALPAEPGSTGKEDDAALVSDGGDATACVMHLPVALLDPPAALGTTRSGDAYRVDLVRQPSEADLERVASTIVHVESWRSRSGLEPVDSLIVDACLAGLYDRAALELSLAGRADVARRAMTEASAIRDRARPAVASALAEHGADAAKLRRSILLSSHGRAWVLLFLDDTAPLLEAVADDVAGTFSEVLLVAGLIVSPETRAAAL
;
A
#
# COMPACT_ATOMS: atom_id res chain seq x y z
N MET A 1 -1.07 76.56 -33.38
CA MET A 1 -2.45 76.13 -33.04
C MET A 1 -2.80 74.67 -33.43
N ALA A 2 -1.88 73.86 -33.98
CA ALA A 2 -2.18 72.48 -34.41
C ALA A 2 -2.04 71.38 -33.32
N GLY A 3 -1.45 71.67 -32.15
CA GLY A 3 -1.17 70.64 -31.13
C GLY A 3 -2.33 70.28 -30.19
N ARG A 4 -3.35 71.14 -30.05
CA ARG A 4 -4.45 70.91 -29.09
C ARG A 4 -5.57 70.00 -29.60
N ALA A 5 -5.70 69.87 -30.92
CA ALA A 5 -6.71 68.98 -31.53
C ALA A 5 -6.29 67.51 -31.45
N ALA A 6 -5.02 67.20 -31.72
CA ALA A 6 -4.50 65.82 -31.67
C ALA A 6 -4.54 65.21 -30.26
N VAL A 7 -4.25 66.01 -29.23
CA VAL A 7 -4.30 65.56 -27.83
C VAL A 7 -5.74 65.26 -27.38
N ARG A 8 -6.72 66.04 -27.86
CA ARG A 8 -8.14 65.77 -27.55
C ARG A 8 -8.64 64.51 -28.23
N SER A 9 -8.27 64.28 -29.49
CA SER A 9 -8.63 63.03 -30.20
C SER A 9 -7.98 61.80 -29.56
N PHE A 10 -6.71 61.90 -29.14
CA PHE A 10 -6.04 60.79 -28.46
C PHE A 10 -6.66 60.47 -27.09
N LEU A 11 -6.98 61.50 -26.29
CA LEU A 11 -7.65 61.30 -25.00
C LEU A 11 -9.06 60.73 -25.15
N PHE A 12 -9.78 61.06 -26.23
CA PHE A 12 -11.11 60.49 -26.50
C PHE A 12 -11.03 59.01 -26.89
N VAL A 13 -10.02 58.62 -27.68
CA VAL A 13 -9.80 57.21 -28.06
C VAL A 13 -9.37 56.38 -26.85
N VAL A 14 -8.45 56.88 -26.02
CA VAL A 14 -8.02 56.20 -24.79
C VAL A 14 -9.17 56.13 -23.78
N GLY A 15 -9.93 57.20 -23.61
CA GLY A 15 -11.13 57.21 -22.75
C GLY A 15 -12.20 56.22 -23.22
N SER A 16 -12.42 56.11 -24.54
CA SER A 16 -13.35 55.13 -25.11
C SER A 16 -12.86 53.70 -24.94
N LEU A 17 -11.57 53.42 -25.11
CA LEU A 17 -10.99 52.09 -24.89
C LEU A 17 -11.05 51.67 -23.42
N VAL A 18 -10.80 52.59 -22.49
CA VAL A 18 -10.92 52.33 -21.04
C VAL A 18 -12.38 52.13 -20.65
N ALA A 19 -13.30 52.91 -21.20
CA ALA A 19 -14.74 52.74 -20.96
C ALA A 19 -15.26 51.41 -21.51
N HIS A 20 -14.84 50.99 -22.71
CA HIS A 20 -15.20 49.69 -23.27
C HIS A 20 -14.55 48.53 -22.49
N GLY A 21 -13.29 48.67 -22.06
CA GLY A 21 -12.62 47.67 -21.22
C GLY A 21 -13.29 47.49 -19.85
N ALA A 22 -13.72 48.58 -19.23
CA ALA A 22 -14.47 48.54 -17.97
C ALA A 22 -15.88 47.95 -18.14
N LEU A 23 -16.56 48.26 -19.25
CA LEU A 23 -17.89 47.71 -19.56
C LEU A 23 -17.83 46.20 -19.84
N VAL A 24 -16.82 45.73 -20.59
CA VAL A 24 -16.59 44.29 -20.86
C VAL A 24 -16.20 43.56 -19.58
N SER A 25 -15.37 44.16 -18.72
CA SER A 25 -14.99 43.55 -17.43
C SER A 25 -16.15 43.51 -16.44
N ALA A 26 -17.04 44.50 -16.45
CA ALA A 26 -18.25 44.51 -15.63
C ALA A 26 -19.29 43.49 -16.13
N LEU A 27 -19.45 43.33 -17.46
CA LEU A 27 -20.31 42.30 -18.04
C LEU A 27 -19.77 40.87 -17.84
N GLN A 28 -18.46 40.69 -17.74
CA GLN A 28 -17.85 39.40 -17.36
C GLN A 28 -18.03 39.08 -15.87
N ARG A 29 -18.13 40.07 -14.98
CA ARG A 29 -18.38 39.85 -13.53
C ARG A 29 -19.86 39.69 -13.18
N VAL A 30 -20.78 40.09 -14.06
CA VAL A 30 -22.24 39.89 -13.90
C VAL A 30 -22.74 38.72 -14.75
N SER A 31 -21.85 38.01 -15.45
CA SER A 31 -22.13 36.65 -15.89
C SER A 31 -22.11 35.74 -14.67
N THR A 32 -23.18 35.80 -13.86
CA THR A 32 -23.65 34.60 -13.14
C THR A 32 -23.51 33.45 -14.12
N PRO A 33 -22.79 32.35 -13.79
CA PRO A 33 -22.84 31.18 -14.65
C PRO A 33 -24.32 30.92 -14.88
N ALA A 34 -24.77 31.03 -16.13
CA ALA A 34 -26.10 30.58 -16.48
C ALA A 34 -26.19 29.20 -15.82
N PRO A 35 -27.19 28.95 -14.95
CA PRO A 35 -27.31 27.64 -14.34
C PRO A 35 -27.20 26.69 -15.52
N GLN A 36 -26.15 25.87 -15.54
CA GLN A 36 -26.06 24.78 -16.47
C GLN A 36 -27.30 23.99 -16.10
N THR A 37 -28.40 24.24 -16.81
CA THR A 37 -29.61 23.45 -16.72
C THR A 37 -29.06 22.06 -16.96
N ALA A 38 -28.99 21.27 -15.89
CA ALA A 38 -28.61 19.87 -15.96
C ALA A 38 -29.45 19.36 -17.12
N VAL A 39 -28.80 19.08 -18.25
CA VAL A 39 -29.49 18.65 -19.46
C VAL A 39 -30.33 17.50 -18.98
N ALA A 40 -31.66 17.69 -19.00
CA ALA A 40 -32.58 16.72 -18.46
C ALA A 40 -32.30 15.45 -19.26
N ARG A 41 -31.55 14.51 -18.66
CA ARG A 41 -31.28 13.21 -19.26
C ARG A 41 -32.65 12.71 -19.66
N SER A 42 -32.83 12.48 -20.95
CA SER A 42 -34.14 12.07 -21.42
C SER A 42 -34.52 10.82 -20.66
N HIS A 43 -35.81 10.61 -20.38
CA HIS A 43 -36.27 9.36 -19.76
C HIS A 43 -35.79 8.13 -20.55
N PHE A 44 -35.52 8.30 -21.85
CA PHE A 44 -34.87 7.32 -22.71
C PHE A 44 -33.42 7.03 -22.29
N ASP A 45 -32.58 8.03 -22.04
CA ASP A 45 -31.18 7.83 -21.58
C ASP A 45 -31.13 7.06 -20.27
N LEU A 46 -32.02 7.38 -19.32
CA LEU A 46 -32.12 6.66 -18.04
C LEU A 46 -32.57 5.20 -18.23
N PHE A 47 -33.46 4.95 -19.18
CA PHE A 47 -33.95 3.61 -19.51
C PHE A 47 -32.88 2.77 -20.22
N TYR A 48 -32.16 3.34 -21.19
CA TYR A 48 -31.05 2.68 -21.87
C TYR A 48 -29.88 2.40 -20.91
N ASP A 49 -29.56 3.33 -20.01
CA ASP A 49 -28.56 3.12 -18.95
C ASP A 49 -28.99 2.00 -17.99
N ALA A 50 -30.26 1.93 -17.62
CA ALA A 50 -30.80 0.89 -16.75
C ALA A 50 -30.82 -0.48 -17.44
N ALA A 51 -31.26 -0.55 -18.70
CA ALA A 51 -31.23 -1.76 -19.50
C ALA A 51 -29.80 -2.25 -19.74
N GLY A 52 -28.86 -1.34 -20.00
CA GLY A 52 -27.43 -1.62 -20.11
C GLY A 52 -26.87 -2.19 -18.81
N ARG A 53 -27.16 -1.56 -17.66
CA ARG A 53 -26.77 -2.08 -16.33
C ARG A 53 -27.27 -3.51 -16.09
N ALA A 54 -28.51 -3.82 -16.48
CA ALA A 54 -29.10 -5.14 -16.29
C ALA A 54 -28.53 -6.21 -17.25
N ALA A 55 -28.19 -5.85 -18.49
CA ALA A 55 -27.71 -6.78 -19.51
C ALA A 55 -26.20 -7.10 -19.40
N ARG A 56 -25.40 -6.20 -18.80
CA ARG A 56 -23.94 -6.35 -18.71
C ARG A 56 -23.49 -7.66 -18.03
N PRO A 57 -24.02 -8.07 -16.87
CA PRO A 57 -23.60 -9.32 -16.23
C PRO A 57 -23.89 -10.56 -17.08
N ALA A 58 -25.05 -10.62 -17.74
CA ALA A 58 -25.42 -11.75 -18.59
C ALA A 58 -24.51 -11.85 -19.82
N ARG A 59 -24.19 -10.71 -20.46
CA ARG A 59 -23.25 -10.66 -21.58
C ARG A 59 -21.85 -11.06 -21.15
N ALA A 60 -21.37 -10.52 -20.03
CA ALA A 60 -20.07 -10.87 -19.47
C ALA A 60 -19.98 -12.37 -19.20
N GLN A 61 -21.03 -12.98 -18.61
CA GLN A 61 -21.07 -14.41 -18.36
C GLN A 61 -20.85 -15.27 -19.61
N VAL A 62 -21.56 -14.97 -20.71
CA VAL A 62 -21.41 -15.69 -21.98
C VAL A 62 -20.00 -15.51 -22.56
N GLU A 63 -19.45 -14.29 -22.49
CA GLU A 63 -18.08 -14.03 -22.94
C GLU A 63 -17.03 -14.78 -22.09
N ARG A 64 -17.25 -14.90 -20.78
CA ARG A 64 -16.38 -15.68 -19.88
C ARG A 64 -16.44 -17.17 -20.17
N GLU A 65 -17.64 -17.74 -20.36
CA GLU A 65 -17.82 -19.16 -20.71
C GLU A 65 -17.03 -19.52 -21.98
N ARG A 66 -17.18 -18.69 -23.02
CA ARG A 66 -16.45 -18.86 -24.28
C ARG A 66 -14.93 -18.76 -24.06
N LEU A 67 -14.47 -17.72 -23.37
CA LEU A 67 -13.05 -17.49 -23.11
C LEU A 67 -12.40 -18.65 -22.33
N VAL A 68 -13.06 -19.12 -21.27
CA VAL A 68 -12.59 -20.26 -20.46
C VAL A 68 -12.56 -21.55 -21.28
N HIS A 69 -13.60 -21.80 -22.08
CA HIS A 69 -13.65 -22.97 -22.95
C HIS A 69 -12.49 -22.98 -23.96
N GLU A 70 -12.30 -21.89 -24.69
CA GLU A 70 -11.21 -21.73 -25.66
C GLU A 70 -9.82 -21.90 -25.00
N ALA A 71 -9.63 -21.32 -23.81
CA ALA A 71 -8.36 -21.43 -23.08
C ALA A 71 -8.07 -22.86 -22.59
N ARG A 72 -9.10 -23.60 -22.15
CA ARG A 72 -8.98 -25.03 -21.80
C ARG A 72 -8.57 -25.88 -23.01
N GLU A 73 -9.16 -25.63 -24.18
CA GLU A 73 -8.78 -26.32 -25.41
C GLU A 73 -7.34 -25.99 -25.83
N GLN A 74 -6.95 -24.71 -25.78
CA GLN A 74 -5.56 -24.30 -26.06
C GLN A 74 -4.58 -24.98 -25.10
N ARG A 75 -4.91 -25.04 -23.81
CA ARG A 75 -4.10 -25.74 -22.81
C ARG A 75 -3.97 -27.23 -23.13
N ALA A 76 -5.06 -27.90 -23.49
CA ALA A 76 -5.05 -29.32 -23.86
C ALA A 76 -4.14 -29.61 -25.07
N ARG A 77 -3.96 -28.63 -25.97
CA ARG A 77 -3.04 -28.71 -27.12
C ARG A 77 -1.62 -28.20 -26.84
N GLY A 78 -1.34 -27.67 -25.64
CA GLY A 78 -0.06 -27.04 -25.31
C GLY A 78 0.15 -25.67 -25.99
N GLU A 79 -0.92 -25.03 -26.45
CA GLU A 79 -0.92 -23.76 -27.20
C GLU A 79 -1.37 -22.56 -26.35
N LEU A 80 -1.59 -22.77 -25.04
CA LEU A 80 -2.11 -21.74 -24.15
C LEU A 80 -1.19 -20.52 -24.10
N ARG A 81 -1.74 -19.35 -24.46
CA ARG A 81 -1.14 -18.04 -24.23
C ARG A 81 -1.78 -17.41 -23.00
N LEU A 82 -1.21 -17.69 -21.83
CA LEU A 82 -1.82 -17.37 -20.55
C LEU A 82 -2.02 -15.87 -20.35
N GLY A 83 -1.07 -15.04 -20.76
CA GLY A 83 -1.24 -13.59 -20.65
C GLY A 83 -2.34 -13.04 -21.56
N ALA A 84 -2.53 -13.61 -22.76
CA ALA A 84 -3.62 -13.20 -23.64
C ALA A 84 -4.99 -13.55 -23.03
N PHE A 85 -5.09 -14.74 -22.41
CA PHE A 85 -6.29 -15.13 -21.65
C PHE A 85 -6.60 -14.14 -20.51
N LEU A 86 -5.60 -13.81 -19.67
CA LEU A 86 -5.80 -12.91 -18.52
C LEU A 86 -6.15 -11.48 -18.93
N LEU A 87 -5.55 -10.97 -20.01
CA LEU A 87 -5.89 -9.64 -20.54
C LEU A 87 -7.30 -9.59 -21.12
N ALA A 88 -7.73 -10.63 -21.84
CA ALA A 88 -9.10 -10.75 -22.31
C ALA A 88 -10.11 -10.88 -21.15
N ALA A 89 -9.76 -11.64 -20.11
CA ALA A 89 -10.55 -11.73 -18.88
C ALA A 89 -10.71 -10.36 -18.21
N ASN A 90 -9.62 -9.60 -18.05
CA ASN A 90 -9.66 -8.25 -17.51
C ASN A 90 -10.52 -7.28 -18.35
N ALA A 91 -10.54 -7.43 -19.67
CA ALA A 91 -11.40 -6.63 -20.55
C ALA A 91 -12.88 -6.94 -20.34
N ILE A 92 -13.25 -8.21 -20.14
CA ILE A 92 -14.63 -8.61 -19.81
C ILE A 92 -15.05 -8.05 -18.46
N ASP A 93 -14.20 -8.16 -17.43
CA ASP A 93 -14.47 -7.64 -16.10
C ASP A 93 -14.62 -6.12 -16.09
N ALA A 94 -13.73 -5.40 -16.78
CA ALA A 94 -13.82 -3.95 -16.92
C ALA A 94 -15.09 -3.52 -17.66
N ALA A 95 -15.48 -4.24 -18.71
CA ALA A 95 -16.72 -3.97 -19.44
C ALA A 95 -17.97 -4.18 -18.55
N GLU A 96 -17.99 -5.22 -17.73
CA GLU A 96 -19.07 -5.48 -16.76
C GLU A 96 -19.16 -4.37 -15.70
N GLU A 97 -18.02 -3.95 -15.17
CA GLU A 97 -17.85 -2.85 -14.21
C GLU A 97 -18.12 -1.47 -14.82
N ASN A 98 -18.25 -1.37 -16.15
CA ASN A 98 -18.31 -0.11 -16.89
C ASN A 98 -17.09 0.78 -16.60
N ALA A 99 -15.93 0.16 -16.47
CA ALA A 99 -14.64 0.80 -16.26
C ALA A 99 -13.86 0.86 -17.59
N PRO A 100 -13.09 1.93 -17.83
CA PRO A 100 -12.19 1.98 -18.99
C PRO A 100 -11.08 0.93 -18.84
N PHE A 101 -10.70 0.32 -19.97
CA PHE A 101 -9.60 -0.62 -20.04
C PHE A 101 -8.93 -0.56 -21.42
N ASP A 102 -7.64 -0.20 -21.47
CA ASP A 102 -6.85 -0.16 -22.70
C ASP A 102 -6.24 -1.53 -22.99
N LEU A 103 -7.08 -2.45 -23.49
CA LEU A 103 -6.64 -3.80 -23.88
C LEU A 103 -5.49 -3.77 -24.91
N PRO A 104 -5.56 -2.99 -26.02
CA PRO A 104 -4.46 -2.94 -26.98
C PRO A 104 -3.14 -2.43 -26.37
N GLY A 105 -3.20 -1.45 -25.46
CA GLY A 105 -2.04 -0.97 -24.71
C GLY A 105 -1.45 -2.06 -23.81
N ALA A 106 -2.29 -2.75 -23.05
CA ALA A 106 -1.88 -3.83 -22.17
C ALA A 106 -1.26 -5.01 -22.94
N GLU A 107 -1.84 -5.40 -24.09
CA GLU A 107 -1.30 -6.46 -24.96
C GLU A 107 0.09 -6.11 -25.51
N ARG A 108 0.30 -4.86 -25.95
CA ARG A 108 1.62 -4.38 -26.40
C ARG A 108 2.63 -4.40 -25.27
N ALA A 109 2.27 -3.86 -24.10
CA ALA A 109 3.14 -3.82 -22.93
C ALA A 109 3.53 -5.24 -22.48
N TYR A 110 2.57 -6.15 -22.42
CA TYR A 110 2.80 -7.55 -22.06
C TYR A 110 3.69 -8.26 -23.09
N THR A 111 3.41 -8.13 -24.38
CA THR A 111 4.19 -8.78 -25.45
C THR A 111 5.65 -8.32 -25.43
N ALA A 112 5.89 -7.01 -25.28
CA ALA A 112 7.24 -6.46 -25.15
C ALA A 112 7.96 -7.02 -23.92
N ARG A 113 7.24 -7.21 -22.81
CA ARG A 113 7.79 -7.74 -21.57
C ARG A 113 8.12 -9.23 -21.66
N VAL A 114 7.29 -10.04 -22.31
CA VAL A 114 7.59 -11.47 -22.58
C VAL A 114 8.81 -11.60 -23.49
N ALA A 115 8.95 -10.75 -24.51
CA ALA A 115 10.14 -10.74 -25.36
C ALA A 115 11.41 -10.42 -24.55
N ALA A 116 11.38 -9.36 -23.75
CA ALA A 116 12.50 -9.01 -22.87
C ALA A 116 12.83 -10.12 -21.85
N LEU A 117 11.80 -10.82 -21.34
CA LEU A 117 11.99 -11.94 -20.42
C LEU A 117 12.67 -13.13 -21.09
N ARG A 118 12.27 -13.49 -22.32
CA ARG A 118 12.95 -14.55 -23.09
C ARG A 118 14.42 -14.22 -23.29
N ASP A 119 14.71 -12.99 -23.74
CA ASP A 119 16.08 -12.53 -23.94
C ASP A 119 16.90 -12.54 -22.63
N ALA A 120 16.27 -12.29 -21.48
CA ALA A 120 16.92 -12.34 -20.17
C ALA A 120 17.16 -13.79 -19.69
N LEU A 121 16.19 -14.69 -19.92
CA LEU A 121 16.28 -16.11 -19.56
C LEU A 121 17.37 -16.87 -20.33
N ASP A 122 17.74 -16.40 -21.52
CA ASP A 122 18.88 -16.94 -22.28
C ASP A 122 20.23 -16.67 -21.60
N ARG A 123 20.28 -15.70 -20.67
CA ARG A 123 21.52 -15.21 -20.03
C ARG A 123 21.60 -15.49 -18.54
N ALA A 124 20.46 -15.68 -17.88
CA ALA A 124 20.36 -15.70 -16.43
C ALA A 124 19.28 -16.69 -15.96
N PRO A 125 19.38 -17.23 -14.72
CA PRO A 125 18.31 -18.03 -14.14
C PRO A 125 16.99 -17.23 -14.01
N PRO A 126 15.84 -17.91 -13.89
CA PRO A 126 14.54 -17.26 -13.83
C PRO A 126 14.42 -16.16 -12.77
N THR A 127 14.98 -16.38 -11.57
CA THR A 127 14.98 -15.39 -10.48
C THR A 127 15.66 -14.08 -10.88
N GLU A 128 16.88 -14.16 -11.44
CA GLU A 128 17.64 -12.99 -11.89
C GLU A 128 16.97 -12.31 -13.11
N ALA A 129 16.56 -13.09 -14.11
CA ALA A 129 15.90 -12.58 -15.31
C ALA A 129 14.61 -11.81 -14.97
N VAL A 130 13.78 -12.35 -14.07
CA VAL A 130 12.56 -11.70 -13.59
C VAL A 130 12.89 -10.41 -12.83
N SER A 131 13.88 -10.43 -11.94
CA SER A 131 14.26 -9.23 -11.19
C SER A 131 14.64 -8.06 -12.09
N VAL A 132 15.29 -8.32 -13.23
CA VAL A 132 15.71 -7.29 -14.19
C VAL A 132 14.52 -6.80 -15.03
N VAL A 133 13.75 -7.72 -15.61
CA VAL A 133 12.67 -7.39 -16.56
C VAL A 133 11.51 -6.68 -15.88
N PHE A 134 11.26 -6.99 -14.60
CA PHE A 134 10.15 -6.42 -13.82
C PHE A 134 10.63 -5.38 -12.78
N ALA A 135 11.86 -4.88 -12.90
CA ALA A 135 12.40 -3.86 -12.00
C ALA A 135 11.59 -2.55 -11.99
N ASP A 136 10.80 -2.28 -13.04
CA ASP A 136 9.95 -1.10 -13.14
C ASP A 136 8.57 -1.26 -12.48
N LEU A 137 8.18 -2.47 -12.09
CA LEU A 137 6.89 -2.77 -11.48
C LEU A 137 6.94 -2.41 -9.98
N LYS A 138 6.02 -1.57 -9.52
CA LYS A 138 5.92 -1.12 -8.12
C LYS A 138 4.83 -1.85 -7.36
N TYR A 139 5.00 -2.00 -6.05
CA TYR A 139 3.97 -2.59 -5.21
C TYR A 139 3.13 -1.49 -4.55
N THR A 140 1.81 -1.58 -4.61
CA THR A 140 0.89 -0.55 -4.09
C THR A 140 0.22 -0.93 -2.76
N GLY A 141 0.15 -2.23 -2.44
CA GLY A 141 -0.51 -2.72 -1.23
C GLY A 141 -2.03 -2.55 -1.19
N ILE A 142 -2.67 -2.16 -2.30
CA ILE A 142 -4.12 -2.02 -2.42
C ILE A 142 -4.69 -3.35 -2.96
N PRO A 143 -5.43 -4.14 -2.15
CA PRO A 143 -5.93 -5.45 -2.57
C PRO A 143 -6.73 -5.41 -3.87
N GLY A 144 -6.64 -6.50 -4.64
CA GLY A 144 -7.29 -6.61 -5.94
C GLY A 144 -6.54 -5.85 -7.04
N GLY A 145 -7.17 -5.81 -8.21
CA GLY A 145 -6.63 -5.14 -9.40
C GLY A 145 -6.66 -6.06 -10.61
N ARG A 146 -6.56 -5.45 -11.80
CA ARG A 146 -6.41 -6.18 -13.05
C ARG A 146 -4.94 -6.26 -13.42
N MET A 147 -4.52 -7.41 -13.94
CA MET A 147 -3.19 -7.62 -14.52
C MET A 147 -2.86 -6.53 -15.55
N GLY A 148 -3.80 -6.20 -16.43
CA GLY A 148 -3.63 -5.16 -17.45
C GLY A 148 -3.39 -3.77 -16.89
N ASP A 149 -4.08 -3.38 -15.82
CA ASP A 149 -3.89 -2.08 -15.18
C ASP A 149 -2.51 -2.02 -14.50
N ALA A 150 -2.07 -3.11 -13.87
CA ALA A 150 -0.74 -3.19 -13.28
C ALA A 150 0.39 -3.11 -14.32
N LEU A 151 0.19 -3.68 -15.52
CA LEU A 151 1.11 -3.54 -16.64
C LEU A 151 1.23 -2.09 -17.11
N LEU A 152 0.10 -1.40 -17.30
CA LEU A 152 0.06 -0.04 -17.83
C LEU A 152 0.55 1.00 -16.82
N ALA A 153 0.13 0.87 -15.57
CA ALA A 153 0.53 1.75 -14.48
C ALA A 153 1.94 1.43 -13.96
N LYS A 154 2.51 0.27 -14.32
CA LYS A 154 3.72 -0.30 -13.73
C LYS A 154 3.62 -0.37 -12.20
N ALA A 155 2.42 -0.63 -11.68
CA ALA A 155 2.16 -0.69 -10.25
C ALA A 155 0.93 -1.55 -9.94
N GLY A 156 1.00 -2.41 -8.95
CA GLY A 156 -0.13 -3.27 -8.55
C GLY A 156 0.03 -3.84 -7.15
N SER A 157 -0.94 -4.63 -6.68
CA SER A 157 -0.81 -5.43 -5.46
C SER A 157 -0.38 -6.86 -5.79
N CYS A 158 -0.21 -7.70 -4.76
CA CYS A 158 0.31 -9.06 -4.91
C CYS A 158 -0.42 -9.87 -5.96
N GLU A 159 -1.73 -9.72 -6.10
CA GLU A 159 -2.49 -10.48 -7.08
C GLU A 159 -2.13 -10.11 -8.54
N PRO A 160 -2.41 -8.89 -9.04
CA PRO A 160 -2.12 -8.55 -10.42
C PRO A 160 -0.62 -8.58 -10.73
N THR A 161 0.26 -8.23 -9.78
CA THR A 161 1.71 -8.30 -10.03
C THR A 161 2.19 -9.75 -10.18
N SER A 162 1.73 -10.67 -9.31
CA SER A 162 2.09 -12.08 -9.41
C SER A 162 1.48 -12.74 -10.65
N GLN A 163 0.27 -12.34 -11.06
CA GLN A 163 -0.31 -12.76 -12.34
C GLN A 163 0.54 -12.32 -13.54
N VAL A 164 1.00 -11.06 -13.56
CA VAL A 164 1.90 -10.55 -14.60
C VAL A 164 3.16 -11.41 -14.72
N VAL A 165 3.83 -11.67 -13.59
CA VAL A 165 5.10 -12.42 -13.56
C VAL A 165 4.89 -13.89 -13.95
N ALA A 166 3.91 -14.56 -13.34
CA ALA A 166 3.63 -15.98 -13.59
C ALA A 166 3.17 -16.23 -15.04
N ALA A 167 2.31 -15.38 -15.59
CA ALA A 167 1.87 -15.48 -16.98
C ALA A 167 3.04 -15.26 -17.95
N ALA A 168 3.89 -14.25 -17.68
CA ALA A 168 5.03 -13.97 -18.54
C ALA A 168 6.03 -15.13 -18.55
N LEU A 169 6.31 -15.75 -17.41
CA LEU A 169 7.16 -16.94 -17.34
C LEU A 169 6.55 -18.13 -18.09
N HIS A 170 5.26 -18.37 -17.90
CA HIS A 170 4.53 -19.42 -18.62
C HIS A 170 4.68 -19.22 -20.15
N ASP A 171 4.36 -18.02 -20.64
CA ASP A 171 4.42 -17.69 -22.06
C ASP A 171 5.87 -17.57 -22.59
N ALA A 172 6.86 -17.38 -21.72
CA ALA A 172 8.28 -17.43 -22.06
C ALA A 172 8.83 -18.86 -22.20
N GLY A 173 8.01 -19.89 -22.01
CA GLY A 173 8.40 -21.30 -22.18
C GLY A 173 8.74 -22.03 -20.88
N LEU A 174 8.48 -21.42 -19.71
CA LEU A 174 8.66 -22.03 -18.40
C LEU A 174 7.34 -22.59 -17.83
N GLY A 175 6.36 -22.93 -18.67
CA GLY A 175 5.00 -23.33 -18.26
C GLY A 175 4.95 -24.38 -17.13
N ASP A 176 5.76 -25.43 -17.21
CA ASP A 176 5.79 -26.50 -16.20
C ASP A 176 6.47 -26.10 -14.88
N LYS A 177 7.25 -25.02 -14.88
CA LYS A 177 8.00 -24.52 -13.71
C LYS A 177 7.36 -23.28 -13.09
N ALA A 178 6.58 -22.53 -13.86
CA ALA A 178 5.89 -21.33 -13.42
C ALA A 178 4.64 -21.71 -12.62
N ALA A 179 4.59 -21.26 -11.37
CA ALA A 179 3.47 -21.51 -10.48
C ALA A 179 3.14 -20.23 -9.69
N LEU A 180 2.03 -20.29 -8.96
CA LEU A 180 1.71 -19.32 -7.93
C LEU A 180 1.56 -20.03 -6.60
N ARG A 181 1.89 -19.32 -5.52
CA ARG A 181 1.60 -19.72 -4.15
C ARG A 181 0.64 -18.74 -3.51
N TYR A 182 -0.47 -19.27 -3.01
CA TYR A 182 -1.53 -18.50 -2.39
C TYR A 182 -1.57 -18.77 -0.88
N TYR A 183 -1.60 -17.71 -0.08
CA TYR A 183 -1.76 -17.76 1.37
C TYR A 183 -3.12 -17.16 1.72
N GLY A 184 -4.08 -18.04 2.02
CA GLY A 184 -5.48 -17.69 2.24
C GLY A 184 -5.80 -17.22 3.67
N GLY A 185 -4.86 -17.39 4.60
CA GLY A 185 -4.95 -16.82 5.94
C GLY A 185 -4.81 -15.30 5.89
N ALA A 186 -5.95 -14.61 5.78
CA ALA A 186 -5.98 -13.15 5.66
C ALA A 186 -5.40 -12.45 6.90
N ILE A 187 -4.56 -11.44 6.67
CA ILE A 187 -4.08 -10.49 7.67
C ILE A 187 -4.75 -9.16 7.37
N ALA A 188 -5.52 -8.63 8.33
CA ALA A 188 -6.34 -7.43 8.13
C ALA A 188 -7.27 -7.51 6.89
N GLY A 189 -7.80 -8.70 6.58
CA GLY A 189 -8.69 -8.92 5.42
C GLY A 189 -7.97 -9.05 4.07
N ILE A 190 -6.63 -9.10 4.04
CA ILE A 190 -5.82 -9.19 2.84
C ILE A 190 -5.13 -10.55 2.77
N THR A 191 -5.27 -11.24 1.64
CA THR A 191 -4.58 -12.49 1.32
C THR A 191 -3.33 -12.21 0.47
N HIS A 192 -2.42 -13.17 0.40
CA HIS A 192 -1.17 -13.01 -0.36
C HIS A 192 -1.08 -14.01 -1.51
N LEU A 193 -0.56 -13.53 -2.64
CA LEU A 193 -0.29 -14.32 -3.83
C LEU A 193 1.11 -13.98 -4.33
N ALA A 194 1.96 -14.99 -4.45
CA ALA A 194 3.32 -14.86 -4.96
C ALA A 194 3.47 -15.66 -6.26
N ALA A 195 4.16 -15.08 -7.25
CA ALA A 195 4.67 -15.86 -8.37
C ALA A 195 5.88 -16.67 -7.90
N VAL A 196 5.90 -17.97 -8.18
CA VAL A 196 6.97 -18.86 -7.75
C VAL A 196 7.53 -19.66 -8.91
N VAL A 197 8.80 -20.07 -8.80
CA VAL A 197 9.46 -20.94 -9.77
C VAL A 197 10.28 -22.01 -9.06
N ASP A 198 10.29 -23.22 -9.63
CA ASP A 198 11.23 -24.25 -9.20
C ASP A 198 12.60 -24.00 -9.83
N GLU A 199 13.59 -23.66 -8.99
CA GLU A 199 14.98 -23.44 -9.40
C GLU A 199 15.92 -24.33 -8.58
N LYS A 200 16.68 -25.21 -9.27
CA LYS A 200 17.64 -26.16 -8.65
C LYS A 200 17.02 -27.02 -7.53
N GLY A 201 15.76 -27.42 -7.69
CA GLY A 201 15.03 -28.27 -6.74
C GLY A 201 14.48 -27.54 -5.51
N ALA A 202 14.57 -26.21 -5.47
CA ALA A 202 13.94 -25.39 -4.44
C ALA A 202 12.93 -24.44 -5.08
N GLU A 203 11.79 -24.23 -4.41
CA GLU A 203 10.82 -23.23 -4.83
C GLU A 203 11.28 -21.84 -4.39
N ARG A 204 11.31 -20.90 -5.34
CA ARG A 204 11.69 -19.50 -5.13
C ARG A 204 10.47 -18.61 -5.29
N ASP A 205 10.27 -17.71 -4.34
CA ASP A 205 9.33 -16.61 -4.46
C ASP A 205 9.99 -15.50 -5.28
N LEU A 206 9.42 -15.25 -6.45
CA LEU A 206 9.95 -14.28 -7.40
C LEU A 206 9.66 -12.83 -6.99
N MET A 207 8.69 -12.62 -6.11
CA MET A 207 8.35 -11.27 -5.63
C MET A 207 9.40 -10.82 -4.61
N SER A 208 9.81 -11.72 -3.71
CA SER A 208 10.82 -11.44 -2.68
C SER A 208 12.26 -11.80 -3.08
N GLY A 209 12.46 -12.62 -4.11
CA GLY A 209 13.80 -13.11 -4.48
C GLY A 209 14.36 -14.18 -3.52
N GLU A 210 13.55 -14.60 -2.54
CA GLU A 210 13.91 -15.54 -1.47
C GLU A 210 13.37 -16.96 -1.74
N PRO A 211 13.79 -18.00 -0.99
CA PRO A 211 13.03 -19.25 -0.92
C PRO A 211 11.58 -18.98 -0.52
N SER A 212 10.63 -19.69 -1.12
CA SER A 212 9.22 -19.58 -0.75
C SER A 212 9.00 -19.89 0.73
N ARG A 213 8.13 -19.10 1.37
CA ARG A 213 7.75 -19.33 2.78
C ARG A 213 6.98 -20.64 2.92
N PRO A 214 7.15 -21.37 4.05
CA PRO A 214 6.40 -22.59 4.30
C PRO A 214 4.89 -22.34 4.35
N GLY A 215 4.10 -23.38 4.07
CA GLY A 215 2.64 -23.27 3.97
C GLY A 215 2.18 -22.68 2.64
N GLY A 216 0.91 -22.30 2.57
CA GLY A 216 0.25 -21.81 1.36
C GLY A 216 -0.06 -22.93 0.37
N ALA A 217 -1.01 -22.68 -0.53
CA ALA A 217 -1.34 -23.59 -1.60
C ALA A 217 -0.62 -23.21 -2.89
N ARG A 218 0.17 -24.14 -3.43
CA ARG A 218 0.84 -24.01 -4.73
C ARG A 218 -0.07 -24.51 -5.84
N PHE A 219 -0.13 -23.79 -6.95
CA PHE A 219 -0.80 -24.24 -8.18
C PHE A 219 -0.05 -23.76 -9.43
N PRO A 220 -0.04 -24.55 -10.53
CA PRO A 220 0.57 -24.16 -11.79
C PRO A 220 0.02 -22.84 -12.35
N ALA A 221 0.84 -22.06 -13.04
CA ALA A 221 0.39 -20.80 -13.64
C ALA A 221 -0.77 -21.01 -14.63
N GLY A 222 -0.74 -22.09 -15.41
CA GLY A 222 -1.81 -22.47 -16.33
C GLY A 222 -3.16 -22.75 -15.66
N ASP A 223 -3.20 -23.01 -14.34
CA ASP A 223 -4.44 -23.17 -13.58
C ASP A 223 -5.13 -21.84 -13.28
N LEU A 224 -4.54 -20.69 -13.63
CA LEU A 224 -5.23 -19.39 -13.55
C LEU A 224 -6.51 -19.34 -14.40
N ILE A 225 -6.64 -20.19 -15.43
CA ILE A 225 -7.90 -20.39 -16.17
C ILE A 225 -9.00 -20.92 -15.25
N GLU A 226 -8.65 -21.92 -14.43
CA GLU A 226 -9.59 -22.57 -13.52
C GLU A 226 -9.88 -21.70 -12.30
N VAL A 227 -8.88 -20.94 -11.83
CA VAL A 227 -9.07 -19.89 -10.84
C VAL A 227 -10.10 -18.87 -11.33
N TYR A 228 -9.92 -18.35 -12.55
CA TYR A 228 -10.88 -17.42 -13.15
C TYR A 228 -12.27 -18.05 -13.29
N ALA A 229 -12.35 -19.29 -13.80
CA ALA A 229 -13.61 -20.00 -13.92
C ALA A 229 -14.35 -20.14 -12.56
N ARG A 230 -13.65 -20.50 -11.49
CA ARG A 230 -14.23 -20.60 -10.13
C ARG A 230 -14.63 -19.25 -9.54
N ALA A 231 -13.82 -18.21 -9.75
CA ALA A 231 -14.13 -16.86 -9.29
C ALA A 231 -15.42 -16.28 -9.91
N HIS A 232 -15.80 -16.78 -11.08
CA HIS A 232 -16.98 -16.36 -11.84
C HIS A 232 -18.07 -17.44 -11.96
N ASP A 233 -18.06 -18.44 -11.06
CA ASP A 233 -19.09 -19.48 -10.98
C ASP A 233 -19.27 -20.33 -12.26
N LEU A 234 -18.23 -20.42 -13.08
CA LEU A 234 -18.12 -21.28 -14.27
C LEU A 234 -17.54 -22.67 -13.96
N ALA A 235 -17.04 -22.86 -12.74
CA ALA A 235 -16.55 -24.11 -12.22
C ALA A 235 -16.88 -24.22 -10.73
N PRO A 236 -17.06 -25.43 -10.18
CA PRO A 236 -17.28 -25.60 -8.75
C PRO A 236 -16.13 -25.01 -7.94
N ARG A 237 -16.46 -24.20 -6.92
CA ARG A 237 -15.50 -23.74 -5.93
C ARG A 237 -15.06 -24.92 -5.06
N GLU A 238 -13.79 -24.97 -4.70
CA GLU A 238 -13.30 -25.96 -3.74
C GLU A 238 -14.02 -25.74 -2.39
N GLN A 239 -14.68 -26.78 -1.88
CA GLN A 239 -15.51 -26.65 -0.66
C GLN A 239 -14.63 -26.42 0.59
N LYS A 240 -15.13 -25.56 1.50
CA LYS A 240 -14.51 -25.14 2.77
C LYS A 240 -14.04 -26.34 3.63
N ALA A 241 -12.75 -26.36 3.96
CA ALA A 241 -12.39 -26.52 5.36
C ALA A 241 -12.61 -25.15 6.03
N ALA A 242 -13.65 -25.07 6.88
CA ALA A 242 -13.95 -24.00 7.84
C ALA A 242 -13.56 -22.54 7.49
N ALA A 243 -14.56 -21.76 7.08
CA ALA A 243 -14.76 -20.38 7.52
C ALA A 243 -13.53 -19.46 7.76
N VAL A 244 -12.73 -19.16 6.73
CA VAL A 244 -11.85 -17.98 6.72
C VAL A 244 -11.84 -17.40 5.30
N ALA A 245 -12.75 -16.47 4.99
CA ALA A 245 -12.73 -15.59 3.78
C ALA A 245 -14.07 -14.86 3.51
N ALA A 246 -15.07 -15.03 4.37
CA ALA A 246 -16.15 -14.06 4.53
C ALA A 246 -16.18 -13.67 6.01
N SER A 247 -15.06 -13.12 6.49
CA SER A 247 -15.14 -12.29 7.68
C SER A 247 -16.02 -11.11 7.28
N GLU A 248 -17.15 -10.97 7.94
CA GLU A 248 -17.92 -9.72 8.06
C GLU A 248 -17.09 -8.59 8.72
N SER A 249 -15.76 -8.65 8.67
CA SER A 249 -14.98 -7.43 8.66
C SER A 249 -15.45 -6.66 7.44
N LYS A 250 -16.28 -5.64 7.68
CA LYS A 250 -16.35 -4.49 6.78
C LYS A 250 -14.96 -4.31 6.19
N PRO A 251 -14.80 -4.25 4.85
CA PRO A 251 -13.51 -3.83 4.32
C PRO A 251 -13.12 -2.60 5.13
N LEU A 252 -11.93 -2.62 5.74
CA LEU A 252 -11.53 -1.55 6.67
C LEU A 252 -11.55 -0.16 5.97
N PHE A 253 -11.75 -0.15 4.64
CA PHE A 253 -11.73 1.01 3.77
C PHE A 253 -12.84 0.96 2.70
N ASP A 254 -13.44 2.13 2.42
CA ASP A 254 -14.29 2.43 1.25
C ASP A 254 -13.44 2.74 0.00
N VAL A 255 -12.44 1.90 -0.31
CA VAL A 255 -11.72 2.01 -1.60
C VAL A 255 -12.48 1.18 -2.63
N PRO A 256 -12.69 1.65 -3.87
CA PRO A 256 -13.24 0.80 -4.93
C PRO A 256 -12.32 -0.40 -5.15
N VAL A 257 -12.62 -1.52 -4.49
CA VAL A 257 -11.89 -2.76 -4.68
C VAL A 257 -12.38 -3.33 -6.01
N THR A 258 -11.55 -3.21 -7.05
CA THR A 258 -11.73 -3.99 -8.28
C THR A 258 -11.81 -5.47 -7.93
N LYS A 259 -12.59 -6.24 -8.68
CA LYS A 259 -12.76 -7.68 -8.42
C LYS A 259 -11.42 -8.39 -8.25
N THR A 260 -11.36 -9.27 -7.26
CA THR A 260 -10.24 -10.17 -6.99
C THR A 260 -10.62 -11.60 -7.41
N LEU A 261 -9.65 -12.37 -7.87
CA LEU A 261 -9.79 -13.80 -8.14
C LEU A 261 -9.66 -14.66 -6.87
N ALA A 262 -9.60 -14.06 -5.67
CA ALA A 262 -9.44 -14.77 -4.41
C ALA A 262 -10.43 -15.92 -4.19
N ALA A 263 -11.67 -15.75 -4.64
CA ALA A 263 -12.70 -16.80 -4.54
C ALA A 263 -12.43 -18.04 -5.42
N GLY A 264 -11.50 -17.93 -6.38
CA GLY A 264 -11.10 -19.02 -7.27
C GLY A 264 -9.77 -19.68 -6.90
N PHE A 265 -8.97 -19.11 -6.00
CA PHE A 265 -7.70 -19.74 -5.59
C PHE A 265 -7.93 -21.00 -4.75
N PRO A 266 -6.94 -21.93 -4.70
CA PRO A 266 -7.05 -23.13 -3.89
C PRO A 266 -7.20 -22.81 -2.40
N VAL A 267 -7.99 -23.62 -1.68
CA VAL A 267 -8.28 -23.36 -0.26
C VAL A 267 -7.04 -23.63 0.61
N ASN A 268 -6.66 -22.65 1.44
CA ASN A 268 -5.73 -22.84 2.56
C ASN A 268 -5.95 -21.77 3.63
N ALA A 269 -5.59 -22.09 4.88
CA ALA A 269 -5.70 -21.16 6.02
C ALA A 269 -4.34 -20.59 6.45
N ASP A 270 -3.28 -20.90 5.71
CA ASP A 270 -1.94 -20.49 6.04
C ASP A 270 -1.82 -18.98 5.84
N LYS A 271 -1.30 -18.31 6.87
CA LYS A 271 -0.97 -16.89 6.80
C LYS A 271 0.37 -16.74 6.12
N PHE A 272 0.51 -15.68 5.34
CA PHE A 272 1.82 -15.27 4.88
C PHE A 272 2.59 -14.72 6.09
N ASP A 273 3.57 -15.48 6.59
CA ASP A 273 4.58 -15.07 7.59
C ASP A 273 5.61 -14.14 6.95
N SER A 274 5.09 -13.09 6.33
CA SER A 274 5.84 -11.90 6.05
C SER A 274 4.82 -10.79 5.96
N PRO A 275 5.09 -9.65 6.57
CA PRO A 275 4.20 -8.52 6.44
C PRO A 275 4.19 -8.16 4.96
N LEU A 276 3.01 -8.30 4.36
CA LEU A 276 2.70 -7.96 2.98
C LEU A 276 3.55 -6.75 2.59
N PRO A 277 4.30 -6.73 1.47
CA PRO A 277 5.12 -5.58 1.15
C PRO A 277 4.22 -4.36 1.17
N LEU A 278 4.26 -3.58 2.25
CA LEU A 278 3.58 -2.31 2.29
C LEU A 278 4.40 -1.50 1.29
N PHE A 279 3.74 -1.00 0.24
CA PHE A 279 4.30 -0.06 -0.73
C PHE A 279 5.82 -0.19 -1.02
N GLY A 280 6.19 -0.90 -2.07
CA GLY A 280 7.59 -1.10 -2.46
C GLY A 280 7.98 -0.33 -3.72
N THR A 281 9.22 0.18 -3.77
CA THR A 281 9.80 0.73 -5.01
C THR A 281 9.87 -0.31 -6.12
N ARG A 282 9.94 -1.58 -5.73
CA ARG A 282 9.88 -2.76 -6.60
C ARG A 282 8.89 -3.77 -6.05
N ALA A 283 8.04 -4.30 -6.91
CA ALA A 283 7.22 -5.48 -6.64
C ALA A 283 8.04 -6.77 -6.74
N VAL A 284 9.16 -6.72 -7.47
CA VAL A 284 10.06 -7.84 -7.72
C VAL A 284 11.45 -7.47 -7.22
N ALA A 285 11.86 -8.09 -6.12
CA ALA A 285 13.18 -7.89 -5.52
C ALA A 285 14.30 -8.58 -6.33
N LEU A 286 15.55 -8.23 -6.01
CA LEU A 286 16.72 -8.95 -6.52
C LEU A 286 16.81 -10.34 -5.88
N PRO A 287 17.39 -11.34 -6.57
CA PRO A 287 17.61 -12.66 -5.97
C PRO A 287 18.52 -12.55 -4.75
N ALA A 288 18.19 -13.26 -3.68
CA ALA A 288 19.06 -13.34 -2.51
C ALA A 288 20.37 -14.08 -2.84
N GLU A 289 21.51 -13.59 -2.34
CA GLU A 289 22.84 -14.19 -2.56
C GLU A 289 22.89 -15.67 -2.09
N PRO A 290 23.52 -16.60 -2.84
CA PRO A 290 23.63 -18.00 -2.46
C PRO A 290 24.38 -18.18 -1.14
N GLY A 291 23.74 -18.81 -0.14
CA GLY A 291 24.32 -18.98 1.20
C GLY A 291 23.99 -17.85 2.16
N SER A 292 23.29 -16.81 1.71
CA SER A 292 22.49 -15.99 2.62
C SER A 292 21.34 -16.87 3.14
N THR A 293 21.53 -17.46 4.31
CA THR A 293 20.43 -18.06 5.07
C THR A 293 19.57 -16.92 5.62
N GLY A 294 18.90 -16.16 4.76
CA GLY A 294 18.21 -14.93 5.17
C GLY A 294 19.08 -14.03 6.06
N LYS A 295 20.41 -14.04 5.86
CA LYS A 295 21.31 -13.17 6.61
C LYS A 295 21.26 -11.80 5.95
N GLU A 296 20.34 -10.99 6.45
CA GLU A 296 20.50 -9.63 6.99
C GLU A 296 21.31 -8.56 6.21
N ASP A 297 22.07 -8.89 5.17
CA ASP A 297 23.15 -8.00 4.71
C ASP A 297 22.75 -6.95 3.65
N ASP A 298 21.60 -7.07 2.99
CA ASP A 298 20.99 -5.94 2.26
C ASP A 298 19.94 -5.18 3.09
N ALA A 299 19.64 -5.71 4.29
CA ALA A 299 18.94 -5.03 5.36
C ALA A 299 19.92 -4.41 6.37
N ALA A 300 21.06 -3.90 5.92
CA ALA A 300 22.00 -3.09 6.72
C ALA A 300 21.37 -1.80 7.31
N LEU A 301 20.05 -1.63 7.20
CA LEU A 301 19.27 -0.59 7.85
C LEU A 301 18.29 -1.11 8.91
N VAL A 302 18.09 -2.42 9.11
CA VAL A 302 17.26 -3.02 10.18
C VAL A 302 17.90 -4.32 10.73
N SER A 303 19.22 -4.49 10.64
CA SER A 303 19.93 -5.60 11.30
C SER A 303 20.34 -5.24 12.75
N ASP A 304 19.44 -4.63 13.53
CA ASP A 304 19.62 -4.65 14.99
C ASP A 304 18.99 -5.95 15.48
N GLY A 305 19.86 -6.86 15.92
CA GLY A 305 19.60 -8.29 15.98
C GLY A 305 18.41 -8.67 16.86
N GLY A 306 17.54 -9.52 16.32
CA GLY A 306 16.65 -10.39 17.11
C GLY A 306 15.70 -9.72 18.11
N ASP A 307 15.60 -8.39 18.13
CA ASP A 307 14.91 -7.65 19.17
C ASP A 307 13.82 -6.78 18.55
N ALA A 308 12.56 -7.18 18.79
CA ALA A 308 11.38 -6.46 18.32
C ALA A 308 11.38 -4.98 18.74
N THR A 309 12.06 -4.68 19.85
CA THR A 309 12.11 -3.33 20.43
C THR A 309 13.14 -2.43 19.76
N ALA A 310 14.02 -2.96 18.89
CA ALA A 310 14.93 -2.16 18.07
C ALA A 310 14.20 -1.15 17.16
N CYS A 311 12.89 -1.35 16.96
CA CYS A 311 11.97 -0.40 16.32
C CYS A 311 12.10 1.05 16.82
N VAL A 312 12.46 1.25 18.09
CA VAL A 312 12.64 2.58 18.71
C VAL A 312 13.74 3.40 18.04
N MET A 313 14.69 2.76 17.36
CA MET A 313 15.79 3.40 16.65
C MET A 313 15.35 4.00 15.31
N HIS A 314 14.21 3.56 14.78
CA HIS A 314 13.68 4.03 13.49
C HIS A 314 12.72 5.22 13.62
N LEU A 315 12.36 5.60 14.84
CA LEU A 315 11.51 6.75 15.11
C LEU A 315 12.37 7.99 15.44
N PRO A 316 12.32 9.04 14.61
CA PRO A 316 12.93 10.31 14.97
C PRO A 316 12.07 11.01 16.02
N VAL A 317 12.71 11.49 17.11
CA VAL A 317 12.04 12.26 18.17
C VAL A 317 11.31 13.50 17.64
N ALA A 318 11.76 14.05 16.51
CA ALA A 318 11.13 15.17 15.82
C ALA A 318 9.70 14.86 15.30
N LEU A 319 9.25 13.61 15.29
CA LEU A 319 7.86 13.28 15.00
C LEU A 319 6.89 13.74 16.11
N LEU A 320 7.38 13.93 17.34
CA LEU A 320 6.56 14.40 18.46
C LEU A 320 6.21 15.90 18.34
N ASP A 321 7.11 16.71 17.76
CA ASP A 321 6.88 18.11 17.42
C ASP A 321 7.69 18.44 16.16
N PRO A 322 7.11 18.24 14.96
CA PRO A 322 7.80 18.55 13.72
C PRO A 322 8.25 20.01 13.69
N PRO A 323 9.44 20.31 13.13
CA PRO A 323 9.87 21.69 12.94
C PRO A 323 8.79 22.46 12.19
N ALA A 324 8.50 23.69 12.59
CA ALA A 324 7.44 24.46 11.93
C ALA A 324 7.87 25.89 11.59
N ALA A 325 7.31 26.41 10.51
CA ALA A 325 7.40 27.81 10.12
C ALA A 325 6.10 28.53 10.45
N LEU A 326 6.20 29.83 10.71
CA LEU A 326 5.05 30.72 10.75
C LEU A 326 4.80 31.27 9.35
N GLY A 327 3.67 30.89 8.77
CA GLY A 327 3.12 31.49 7.56
C GLY A 327 2.22 32.67 7.92
N THR A 328 2.04 33.57 6.96
CA THR A 328 1.07 34.67 7.05
C THR A 328 0.13 34.61 5.86
N THR A 329 -1.18 34.63 6.10
CA THR A 329 -2.18 34.70 5.03
C THR A 329 -2.13 36.06 4.34
N ARG A 330 -2.84 36.21 3.20
CA ARG A 330 -3.00 37.52 2.55
C ARG A 330 -3.75 38.54 3.43
N SER A 331 -4.54 38.08 4.39
CA SER A 331 -5.23 38.94 5.38
C SER A 331 -4.34 39.32 6.56
N GLY A 332 -3.12 38.76 6.68
CA GLY A 332 -2.18 39.02 7.77
C GLY A 332 -2.31 38.06 8.95
N ASP A 333 -3.16 37.03 8.86
CA ASP A 333 -3.32 36.04 9.91
C ASP A 333 -2.11 35.09 9.93
N ALA A 334 -1.53 34.90 11.11
CA ALA A 334 -0.44 33.95 11.30
C ALA A 334 -0.98 32.52 11.39
N TYR A 335 -0.33 31.57 10.71
CA TYR A 335 -0.63 30.15 10.82
C TYR A 335 0.67 29.34 10.90
N ARG A 336 0.64 28.23 11.65
CA ARG A 336 1.78 27.31 11.77
C ARG A 336 1.76 26.32 10.60
N VAL A 337 2.93 26.08 10.00
CA VAL A 337 3.13 25.09 8.94
C VAL A 337 4.25 24.16 9.35
N ASP A 338 3.95 22.88 9.48
CA ASP A 338 4.97 21.88 9.76
C ASP A 338 5.86 21.68 8.53
N LEU A 339 7.16 21.72 8.76
CA LEU A 339 8.22 21.58 7.77
C LEU A 339 8.67 20.13 7.74
N VAL A 340 8.19 19.41 6.74
CA VAL A 340 8.51 18.00 6.54
C VAL A 340 9.22 17.87 5.21
N ARG A 341 10.30 17.09 5.19
CA ARG A 341 11.02 16.78 3.96
C ARG A 341 10.13 15.90 3.09
N GLN A 342 10.00 16.24 1.80
CA GLN A 342 9.35 15.35 0.84
C GLN A 342 10.14 14.03 0.78
N PRO A 343 9.50 12.87 1.05
CA PRO A 343 10.21 11.60 1.11
C PRO A 343 10.66 11.16 -0.28
N SER A 344 11.84 10.54 -0.33
CA SER A 344 12.26 9.78 -1.51
C SER A 344 11.56 8.43 -1.56
N GLU A 345 11.58 7.76 -2.71
CA GLU A 345 11.04 6.41 -2.84
C GLU A 345 11.74 5.41 -1.89
N ALA A 346 13.05 5.60 -1.65
CA ALA A 346 13.82 4.80 -0.69
C ALA A 346 13.42 5.07 0.77
N ASP A 347 12.95 6.28 1.10
CA ASP A 347 12.45 6.58 2.45
C ASP A 347 11.12 5.85 2.70
N LEU A 348 10.21 5.88 1.71
CA LEU A 348 8.92 5.17 1.78
C LEU A 348 9.11 3.66 1.93
N GLU A 349 10.01 3.07 1.14
CA GLU A 349 10.34 1.65 1.24
C GLU A 349 10.94 1.31 2.60
N ARG A 350 11.88 2.13 3.10
CA ARG A 350 12.46 1.91 4.44
C ARG A 350 11.41 1.93 5.54
N VAL A 351 10.53 2.93 5.56
CA VAL A 351 9.46 3.03 6.57
C VAL A 351 8.54 1.82 6.48
N ALA A 352 8.15 1.44 5.26
CA ALA A 352 7.29 0.29 5.04
C ALA A 352 7.95 -1.02 5.49
N SER A 353 9.21 -1.27 5.11
CA SER A 353 9.99 -2.43 5.54
C SER A 353 10.18 -2.48 7.06
N THR A 354 10.33 -1.33 7.73
CA THR A 354 10.40 -1.29 9.20
C THR A 354 9.04 -1.64 9.83
N ILE A 355 7.93 -1.06 9.37
CA ILE A 355 6.58 -1.40 9.87
C ILE A 355 6.35 -2.91 9.74
N VAL A 356 6.62 -3.42 8.53
CA VAL A 356 6.62 -4.82 8.18
C VAL A 356 7.39 -5.59 9.27
N HIS A 357 8.70 -5.36 9.40
CA HIS A 357 9.53 -6.09 10.34
C HIS A 357 8.94 -6.14 11.76
N VAL A 358 8.47 -5.00 12.27
CA VAL A 358 7.92 -4.87 13.62
C VAL A 358 6.57 -5.60 13.77
N GLU A 359 5.71 -5.59 12.76
CA GLU A 359 4.47 -6.38 12.77
C GLU A 359 4.73 -7.88 12.79
N SER A 360 5.74 -8.36 12.06
CA SER A 360 6.11 -9.78 12.08
C SER A 360 6.46 -10.24 13.49
N TRP A 361 7.21 -9.43 14.24
CA TRP A 361 7.55 -9.69 15.62
C TRP A 361 6.34 -9.68 16.54
N ARG A 362 5.47 -8.67 16.39
CA ARG A 362 4.21 -8.59 17.15
C ARG A 362 3.35 -9.83 16.99
N SER A 363 3.38 -10.45 15.81
CA SER A 363 2.59 -11.66 15.52
C SER A 363 3.13 -12.94 16.18
N ARG A 364 4.37 -12.91 16.70
CA ARG A 364 4.98 -14.06 17.39
C ARG A 364 4.37 -14.20 18.79
N SER A 365 3.92 -15.40 19.12
CA SER A 365 3.42 -15.71 20.46
C SER A 365 4.54 -15.55 21.50
N GLY A 366 4.21 -14.97 22.66
CA GLY A 366 5.09 -14.96 23.83
C GLY A 366 5.96 -13.71 24.01
N LEU A 367 5.60 -12.57 23.41
CA LEU A 367 6.19 -11.30 23.83
C LEU A 367 5.80 -11.00 25.28
N GLU A 368 6.78 -10.54 26.06
CA GLU A 368 6.51 -10.03 27.40
C GLU A 368 5.62 -8.78 27.32
N PRO A 369 4.78 -8.49 28.33
CA PRO A 369 3.83 -7.37 28.27
C PRO A 369 4.49 -6.01 27.98
N VAL A 370 5.70 -5.79 28.50
CA VAL A 370 6.47 -4.55 28.25
C VAL A 370 6.94 -4.47 26.81
N ASP A 371 7.48 -5.56 26.26
CA ASP A 371 7.94 -5.59 24.87
C ASP A 371 6.76 -5.38 23.92
N SER A 372 5.60 -5.97 24.23
CA SER A 372 4.36 -5.72 23.48
C SER A 372 3.97 -4.24 23.51
N LEU A 373 4.07 -3.58 24.68
CA LEU A 373 3.73 -2.16 24.82
C LEU A 373 4.70 -1.27 24.02
N ILE A 374 6.01 -1.56 24.05
CA ILE A 374 7.02 -0.84 23.26
C ILE A 374 6.79 -1.06 21.76
N VAL A 375 6.51 -2.30 21.34
CA VAL A 375 6.21 -2.64 19.93
C VAL A 375 4.95 -1.93 19.44
N ASP A 376 3.89 -1.87 20.25
CA ASP A 376 2.68 -1.12 19.91
C ASP A 376 2.97 0.39 19.79
N ALA A 377 3.74 0.97 20.71
CA ALA A 377 4.15 2.38 20.63
C ALA A 377 4.97 2.68 19.37
N CYS A 378 5.92 1.80 19.05
CA CYS A 378 6.70 1.88 17.82
C CYS A 378 5.82 1.84 16.57
N LEU A 379 4.90 0.87 16.49
CA LEU A 379 4.03 0.74 15.33
C LEU A 379 3.12 1.97 15.18
N ALA A 380 2.56 2.50 16.27
CA ALA A 380 1.77 3.73 16.22
C ALA A 380 2.57 4.89 15.61
N GLY A 381 3.80 5.14 16.10
CA GLY A 381 4.67 6.18 15.56
C GLY A 381 5.13 5.93 14.12
N LEU A 382 5.40 4.68 13.75
CA LEU A 382 5.83 4.32 12.39
C LEU A 382 4.69 4.49 11.40
N TYR A 383 3.46 4.15 11.78
CA TYR A 383 2.28 4.34 10.95
C TYR A 383 1.91 5.83 10.81
N ASP A 384 2.04 6.66 11.85
CA ASP A 384 1.91 8.11 11.71
C ASP A 384 2.94 8.68 10.72
N ARG A 385 4.20 8.24 10.85
CA ARG A 385 5.27 8.63 9.93
C ARG A 385 4.94 8.21 8.50
N ALA A 386 4.51 6.97 8.29
CA ALA A 386 4.10 6.47 6.99
C ALA A 386 2.93 7.26 6.42
N ALA A 387 1.93 7.58 7.22
CA ALA A 387 0.79 8.39 6.82
C ALA A 387 1.22 9.76 6.29
N LEU A 388 2.09 10.45 7.03
CA LEU A 388 2.64 11.73 6.65
C LEU A 388 3.46 11.63 5.35
N GLU A 389 4.41 10.71 5.29
CA GLU A 389 5.30 10.55 4.12
C GLU A 389 4.52 10.14 2.86
N LEU A 390 3.59 9.19 2.96
CA LEU A 390 2.73 8.77 1.86
C LEU A 390 1.81 9.90 1.37
N SER A 391 1.30 10.72 2.28
CA SER A 391 0.50 11.90 1.93
C SER A 391 1.33 12.89 1.11
N LEU A 392 2.56 13.19 1.55
CA LEU A 392 3.51 14.04 0.83
C LEU A 392 3.93 13.47 -0.53
N ALA A 393 3.92 12.14 -0.68
CA ALA A 393 4.15 11.45 -1.96
C ALA A 393 2.90 11.39 -2.86
N GLY A 394 1.80 12.03 -2.48
CA GLY A 394 0.54 12.01 -3.23
C GLY A 394 -0.18 10.67 -3.21
N ARG A 395 0.06 9.82 -2.20
CA ARG A 395 -0.56 8.50 -2.01
C ARG A 395 -1.65 8.58 -0.94
N ALA A 396 -2.65 9.43 -1.17
CA ALA A 396 -3.67 9.77 -0.17
C ALA A 396 -4.42 8.56 0.40
N ASP A 397 -4.73 7.56 -0.41
CA ASP A 397 -5.47 6.37 0.04
C ASP A 397 -4.63 5.51 0.99
N VAL A 398 -3.36 5.31 0.68
CA VAL A 398 -2.42 4.54 1.51
C VAL A 398 -2.07 5.30 2.78
N ALA A 399 -1.94 6.64 2.69
CA ALA A 399 -1.75 7.50 3.85
C ALA A 399 -2.91 7.38 4.85
N ARG A 400 -4.16 7.45 4.37
CA ARG A 400 -5.35 7.26 5.24
C ARG A 400 -5.35 5.89 5.91
N ARG A 401 -4.93 4.85 5.19
CA ARG A 401 -4.79 3.51 5.76
C ARG A 401 -3.77 3.47 6.91
N ALA A 402 -2.60 4.06 6.71
CA ALA A 402 -1.59 4.15 7.77
C ALA A 402 -2.13 4.90 9.00
N MET A 403 -2.89 5.99 8.83
CA MET A 403 -3.54 6.70 9.96
C MET A 403 -4.53 5.82 10.71
N THR A 404 -5.35 5.05 9.99
CA THR A 404 -6.32 4.12 10.60
C THR A 404 -5.62 3.05 11.42
N GLU A 405 -4.54 2.46 10.90
CA GLU A 405 -3.77 1.45 11.64
C GLU A 405 -3.11 2.04 12.89
N ALA A 406 -2.54 3.25 12.80
CA ALA A 406 -2.00 3.96 13.97
C ALA A 406 -3.06 4.13 15.07
N SER A 407 -4.27 4.59 14.70
CA SER A 407 -5.40 4.71 15.64
C SER A 407 -5.81 3.37 16.25
N ALA A 408 -5.90 2.31 15.43
CA ALA A 408 -6.27 0.98 15.90
C ALA A 408 -5.22 0.36 16.84
N ILE A 409 -3.96 0.72 16.69
CA ILE A 409 -2.88 0.33 17.62
C ILE A 409 -3.04 1.07 18.95
N ARG A 410 -3.26 2.39 18.95
CA ARG A 410 -3.50 3.17 20.18
C ARG A 410 -4.68 2.63 20.98
N ASP A 411 -5.82 2.41 20.32
CA ASP A 411 -7.02 1.88 20.96
C ASP A 411 -6.77 0.51 21.62
N ARG A 412 -5.94 -0.33 20.98
CA ARG A 412 -5.58 -1.65 21.48
C ARG A 412 -4.57 -1.62 22.63
N ALA A 413 -3.64 -0.66 22.61
CA ALA A 413 -2.62 -0.51 23.64
C ALA A 413 -3.17 0.16 24.92
N ARG A 414 -4.29 0.90 24.82
CA ARG A 414 -4.91 1.63 25.94
C ARG A 414 -5.09 0.80 27.21
N PRO A 415 -5.59 -0.46 27.18
CA PRO A 415 -5.68 -1.29 28.39
C PRO A 415 -4.31 -1.64 29.01
N ALA A 416 -3.28 -1.85 28.19
CA ALA A 416 -1.93 -2.14 28.67
C ALA A 416 -1.30 -0.90 29.33
N VAL A 417 -1.49 0.29 28.75
CA VAL A 417 -1.08 1.57 29.37
C VAL A 417 -1.80 1.77 30.70
N ALA A 418 -3.12 1.58 30.76
CA ALA A 418 -3.89 1.73 31.98
C ALA A 418 -3.44 0.73 33.07
N SER A 419 -3.14 -0.52 32.69
CA SER A 419 -2.59 -1.52 33.61
C SER A 419 -1.21 -1.09 34.14
N ALA A 420 -0.33 -0.59 33.27
CA ALA A 420 1.00 -0.11 33.66
C ALA A 420 0.94 1.06 34.67
N LEU A 421 -0.02 1.97 34.51
CA LEU A 421 -0.24 3.09 35.42
C LEU A 421 -0.83 2.67 36.78
N ALA A 422 -1.59 1.58 36.81
CA ALA A 422 -2.21 1.06 38.04
C ALA A 422 -1.22 0.27 38.92
N GLU A 423 -0.04 -0.09 38.40
CA GLU A 423 0.98 -0.78 39.18
C GLU A 423 1.56 0.13 40.27
N HIS A 424 1.80 -0.45 41.45
CA HIS A 424 2.32 0.29 42.61
C HIS A 424 3.45 -0.47 43.32
N GLY A 425 4.26 0.25 44.10
CA GLY A 425 5.31 -0.35 44.92
C GLY A 425 6.44 -1.01 44.10
N ALA A 426 6.86 -2.21 44.51
CA ALA A 426 8.00 -2.91 43.91
C ALA A 426 7.74 -3.37 42.47
N ASP A 427 6.50 -3.74 42.16
CA ASP A 427 6.10 -4.19 40.81
C ASP A 427 6.12 -3.02 39.81
N ALA A 428 5.71 -1.82 40.24
CA ALA A 428 5.83 -0.61 39.44
C ALA A 428 7.29 -0.26 39.11
N ALA A 429 8.19 -0.33 40.09
CA ALA A 429 9.61 -0.08 39.88
C ALA A 429 10.24 -1.11 38.92
N LYS A 430 9.86 -2.39 39.05
CA LYS A 430 10.28 -3.46 38.13
C LYS A 430 9.78 -3.18 36.71
N LEU A 431 8.52 -2.82 36.56
CA LEU A 431 7.91 -2.48 35.27
C LEU A 431 8.64 -1.32 34.58
N ARG A 432 8.86 -0.21 35.30
CA ARG A 432 9.55 0.97 34.75
C ARG A 432 10.99 0.65 34.34
N ARG A 433 11.70 -0.15 35.14
CA ARG A 433 13.03 -0.65 34.76
C ARG A 433 12.99 -1.50 33.51
N SER A 434 12.00 -2.39 33.38
CA SER A 434 11.79 -3.18 32.17
C SER A 434 11.52 -2.30 30.96
N ILE A 435 10.67 -1.27 31.08
CA ILE A 435 10.40 -0.30 29.99
C ILE A 435 11.70 0.34 29.50
N LEU A 436 12.58 0.76 30.40
CA LEU A 436 13.86 1.39 30.03
C LEU A 436 14.81 0.42 29.32
N LEU A 437 14.88 -0.83 29.79
CA LEU A 437 15.72 -1.86 29.18
C LEU A 437 15.19 -2.25 27.80
N SER A 438 13.90 -2.57 27.70
CA SER A 438 13.23 -2.90 26.45
C SER A 438 13.24 -1.73 25.47
N SER A 439 13.24 -0.47 25.90
CA SER A 439 13.29 0.68 24.98
C SER A 439 14.71 1.15 24.65
N HIS A 440 15.76 0.45 25.11
CA HIS A 440 17.15 0.90 24.96
C HIS A 440 17.36 2.36 25.44
N GLY A 441 16.66 2.75 26.51
CA GLY A 441 16.64 4.12 27.06
C GLY A 441 15.76 5.13 26.30
N ARG A 442 15.06 4.73 25.24
CA ARG A 442 14.17 5.58 24.43
C ARG A 442 12.70 5.44 24.82
N ALA A 443 12.43 5.41 26.12
CA ALA A 443 11.08 5.23 26.64
C ALA A 443 10.09 6.30 26.13
N TRP A 444 10.58 7.47 25.71
CA TRP A 444 9.77 8.51 25.05
C TRP A 444 8.95 8.02 23.86
N VAL A 445 9.29 6.89 23.23
CA VAL A 445 8.47 6.26 22.18
C VAL A 445 7.03 6.01 22.64
N LEU A 446 6.81 5.79 23.94
CA LEU A 446 5.48 5.60 24.51
C LEU A 446 4.55 6.80 24.28
N LEU A 447 5.09 8.01 24.01
CA LEU A 447 4.31 9.21 23.68
C LEU A 447 3.51 9.08 22.37
N PHE A 448 3.75 8.05 21.54
CA PHE A 448 2.88 7.75 20.39
C PHE A 448 1.58 7.03 20.78
N LEU A 449 1.46 6.58 22.03
CA LEU A 449 0.25 6.00 22.61
C LEU A 449 -0.46 7.04 23.49
N ASP A 450 -1.78 6.90 23.59
CA ASP A 450 -2.61 7.77 24.43
C ASP A 450 -2.28 7.57 25.93
N ASP A 451 -2.36 8.66 26.70
CA ASP A 451 -2.31 8.66 28.17
C ASP A 451 -1.00 8.12 28.81
N THR A 452 0.12 8.14 28.08
CA THR A 452 1.41 7.62 28.59
C THR A 452 2.30 8.64 29.32
N ALA A 453 1.98 9.93 29.24
CA ALA A 453 2.77 10.98 29.88
C ALA A 453 3.06 10.74 31.38
N PRO A 454 2.06 10.40 32.23
CA PRO A 454 2.32 10.14 33.66
C PRO A 454 3.22 8.93 33.91
N LEU A 455 3.16 7.92 33.03
CA LEU A 455 4.05 6.75 33.12
C LEU A 455 5.49 7.16 32.86
N LEU A 456 5.72 8.02 31.87
CA LEU A 456 7.06 8.49 31.50
C LEU A 456 7.67 9.45 32.53
N GLU A 457 6.86 10.29 33.16
CA GLU A 457 7.29 11.11 34.30
C GLU A 457 7.79 10.21 35.44
N ALA A 458 7.02 9.18 35.81
CA ALA A 458 7.43 8.23 36.84
C ALA A 458 8.68 7.41 36.45
N VAL A 459 8.88 7.13 35.15
CA VAL A 459 10.10 6.47 34.66
C VAL A 459 11.30 7.39 34.77
N ALA A 460 11.15 8.68 34.49
CA ALA A 460 12.23 9.68 34.57
C ALA A 460 12.75 9.83 36.02
N ASP A 461 11.85 9.88 37.00
CA ASP A 461 12.20 9.97 38.42
C ASP A 461 13.07 8.79 38.89
N ASP A 462 12.83 7.59 38.37
CA ASP A 462 13.57 6.37 38.74
C ASP A 462 14.99 6.29 38.15
N VAL A 463 15.30 7.10 37.13
CA VAL A 463 16.60 7.07 36.41
C VAL A 463 17.42 8.35 36.54
N ALA A 464 17.09 9.19 37.52
CA ALA A 464 17.80 10.43 37.80
C ALA A 464 19.33 10.22 37.86
N GLY A 465 20.07 11.07 37.14
CA GLY A 465 21.52 11.05 37.00
C GLY A 465 22.08 10.06 35.97
N THR A 466 21.26 9.48 35.08
CA THR A 466 21.72 8.47 34.09
C THR A 466 21.62 8.97 32.64
N PHE A 467 22.27 8.28 31.71
CA PHE A 467 22.15 8.59 30.28
C PHE A 467 20.72 8.35 29.74
N SER A 468 20.01 7.35 30.27
CA SER A 468 18.63 7.07 29.88
C SER A 468 17.67 8.19 30.27
N GLU A 469 17.92 8.88 31.40
CA GLU A 469 17.18 10.09 31.78
C GLU A 469 17.31 11.16 30.70
N VAL A 470 18.53 11.43 30.21
CA VAL A 470 18.76 12.45 29.18
C VAL A 470 17.95 12.16 27.92
N LEU A 471 17.91 10.90 27.47
CA LEU A 471 17.14 10.51 26.30
C LEU A 471 15.62 10.62 26.52
N LEU A 472 15.14 10.19 27.68
CA LEU A 472 13.72 10.27 28.05
C LEU A 472 13.26 11.72 28.18
N VAL A 473 13.97 12.52 28.97
CA VAL A 473 13.66 13.94 29.22
C VAL A 473 13.75 14.74 27.92
N ALA A 474 14.69 14.45 27.02
CA ALA A 474 14.72 15.07 25.70
C ALA A 474 13.41 14.84 24.92
N GLY A 475 12.87 13.61 24.95
CA GLY A 475 11.57 13.31 24.34
C GLY A 475 10.41 14.06 24.99
N LEU A 476 10.40 14.14 26.33
CA LEU A 476 9.38 14.88 27.08
C LEU A 476 9.44 16.40 26.80
N ILE A 477 10.62 16.98 26.66
CA ILE A 477 10.79 18.40 26.32
C ILE A 477 10.31 18.68 24.88
N VAL A 478 10.60 17.77 23.95
CA VAL A 478 10.19 17.93 22.54
C VAL A 478 8.67 17.85 22.41
N SER A 479 8.01 16.89 23.05
CA SER A 479 6.55 16.75 22.97
C SER A 479 5.82 17.97 23.56
N PRO A 480 4.89 18.61 22.83
CA PRO A 480 4.16 19.77 23.32
C PRO A 480 3.33 19.46 24.57
N GLU A 481 2.86 18.22 24.70
CA GLU A 481 1.99 17.79 25.80
C GLU A 481 2.73 17.68 27.14
N THR A 482 4.01 17.29 27.10
CA THR A 482 4.82 17.05 28.31
C THR A 482 5.88 18.11 28.55
N ARG A 483 6.13 19.01 27.60
CA ARG A 483 7.17 20.05 27.67
C ARG A 483 7.13 20.89 28.93
N ALA A 484 5.94 21.33 29.35
CA ALA A 484 5.81 22.24 30.50
C ALA A 484 6.11 21.57 31.84
N ALA A 485 5.86 20.27 31.97
CA ALA A 485 6.18 19.50 33.17
C ALA A 485 7.65 19.08 33.22
N ALA A 486 8.28 18.89 32.06
CA ALA A 486 9.68 18.48 31.94
C ALA A 486 10.71 19.60 32.12
N LEU A 487 10.31 20.88 31.97
CA LEU A 487 11.14 22.08 32.17
C LEU A 487 11.05 22.59 33.61
#